data_AF-A0A531KHC3-F1
#
_entry.id   AF-A0A531KHC3-F1
#
_cell.length_a   1.000
_cell.length_b   1.000
_cell.length_c   1.000
_cell.angle_alpha   90.00
_cell.angle_beta   90.00
_cell.angle_gamma   90.00
#
_symmetry.space_group_name_H-M   'P 1'
#
loop_
_entity.id
_entity.type
_entity.pdbx_description
1 polymer ?
#
loop_
_entity_poly.entity_id
_entity_poly.type
_entity_poly.pdbx_seq_one_letter_code
_entity_poly.pdbx_strand_id
1 'polypeptide(L)'
;AMADQVLYSGVACITDLMVKEGLINLDFADVRSVMREMGKAMMGTGEASGEGRAMAAAEAAIANPLLDETSMKGAKGLLISITGGRDLTLFEVDEAATRIREEVDQEANIILGATFDEDLEGVIRVSVVATGIDKSAAEIAAAPIAIRTAPPKPVSR
;
A
#
# COMPACT_ATOMS: atom_id res chain seq x y z
N ALA A 1 9.10 9.89 -15.31
CA ALA A 1 9.39 10.78 -14.16
C ALA A 1 8.43 10.51 -13.00
N MET A 2 7.15 10.89 -13.08
CA MET A 2 6.18 10.67 -11.97
C MET A 2 5.91 9.18 -11.69
N ALA A 3 5.81 8.34 -12.73
CA ALA A 3 5.64 6.89 -12.57
C ALA A 3 6.84 6.23 -11.88
N ASP A 4 8.06 6.64 -12.23
CA ASP A 4 9.29 6.07 -11.64
C ASP A 4 9.41 6.40 -10.15
N GLN A 5 8.98 7.61 -9.76
CA GLN A 5 8.94 8.02 -8.35
C GLN A 5 7.93 7.19 -7.55
N VAL A 6 6.74 6.92 -8.08
CA VAL A 6 5.74 6.08 -7.39
C VAL A 6 6.24 4.64 -7.23
N LEU A 7 6.87 4.08 -8.27
CA LEU A 7 7.46 2.74 -8.21
C LEU A 7 8.60 2.68 -7.19
N TYR A 8 9.47 3.69 -7.20
CA TYR A 8 10.56 3.79 -6.23
C TYR A 8 10.01 3.89 -4.80
N SER A 9 9.06 4.79 -4.55
CA SER A 9 8.43 4.95 -3.23
C SER A 9 7.75 3.67 -2.76
N GLY A 10 7.09 2.92 -3.65
CA GLY A 10 6.45 1.65 -3.29
C GLY A 10 7.43 0.57 -2.87
N VAL A 11 8.52 0.38 -3.63
CA VAL A 11 9.55 -0.59 -3.26
C VAL A 11 10.29 -0.15 -2.00
N ALA A 12 10.71 1.12 -1.95
CA ALA A 12 11.43 1.68 -0.81
C ALA A 12 10.61 1.57 0.49
N CYS A 13 9.31 1.87 0.43
CA CYS A 13 8.40 1.75 1.57
C CYS A 13 8.42 0.34 2.19
N ILE A 14 8.35 -0.70 1.35
CA ILE A 14 8.33 -2.09 1.83
C ILE A 14 9.71 -2.52 2.32
N THR A 15 10.78 -2.15 1.61
CA THR A 15 12.13 -2.56 1.99
C THR A 15 12.60 -1.87 3.26
N ASP A 16 12.24 -0.60 3.44
CA ASP A 16 12.65 0.19 4.59
C ASP A 16 12.04 -0.36 5.88
N LEU A 17 10.79 -0.81 5.83
CA LEU A 17 10.10 -1.48 6.95
C LEU A 17 10.76 -2.79 7.40
N MET A 18 11.53 -3.44 6.51
CA MET A 18 12.19 -4.72 6.80
C MET A 18 13.66 -4.54 7.23
N VAL A 19 14.33 -3.53 6.70
CA VAL A 19 15.79 -3.38 6.81
C VAL A 19 16.18 -2.29 7.81
N LYS A 20 15.43 -1.19 7.87
CA LYS A 20 15.74 -0.08 8.78
C LYS A 20 15.18 -0.37 10.16
N GLU A 21 15.90 0.08 11.18
CA GLU A 21 15.39 0.06 12.54
C GLU A 21 14.24 1.06 12.67
N GLY A 22 13.13 0.59 13.23
CA GLY A 22 11.93 1.37 13.42
C GLY A 22 11.39 1.27 14.83
N LEU A 23 10.45 2.18 15.12
CA LEU A 23 9.64 2.17 16.33
C LEU A 23 8.74 0.94 16.37
N ILE A 24 8.23 0.53 15.21
CA ILE A 24 7.43 -0.68 15.01
C ILE A 24 8.00 -1.41 13.80
N ASN A 25 8.80 -2.44 14.08
CA ASN A 25 9.35 -3.31 13.04
C ASN A 25 8.30 -4.32 12.59
N LEU A 26 8.24 -4.53 11.28
CA LEU A 26 7.43 -5.57 10.66
C LEU A 26 8.32 -6.70 10.18
N ASP A 27 7.80 -7.93 10.23
CA ASP A 27 8.51 -9.05 9.66
C ASP A 27 8.10 -9.32 8.20
N PHE A 28 8.89 -10.13 7.51
CA PHE A 28 8.60 -10.49 6.12
C PHE A 28 7.32 -11.32 5.98
N ALA A 29 6.91 -12.07 7.02
CA ALA A 29 5.72 -12.90 6.97
C ALA A 29 4.45 -12.04 6.95
N ASP A 30 4.42 -10.96 7.73
CA ASP A 30 3.35 -9.97 7.80
C ASP A 30 3.16 -9.31 6.44
N VAL A 31 4.20 -8.69 5.89
CA VAL A 31 4.13 -8.04 4.57
C VAL A 31 3.73 -9.03 3.49
N ARG A 32 4.33 -10.23 3.49
CA ARG A 32 3.96 -11.28 2.52
C ARG A 32 2.51 -11.70 2.68
N SER A 33 1.96 -11.74 3.89
CA SER A 33 0.56 -12.14 4.12
C SER A 33 -0.44 -11.17 3.50
N VAL A 34 -0.15 -9.85 3.55
CA VAL A 34 -1.01 -8.82 2.94
C VAL A 34 -0.78 -8.69 1.45
N MET A 35 0.43 -8.94 0.95
CA MET A 35 0.70 -8.81 -0.49
C MET A 35 0.36 -10.06 -1.31
N ARG A 36 0.29 -11.25 -0.69
CA ARG A 36 0.09 -12.53 -1.40
C ARG A 36 -1.38 -12.72 -1.79
N GLU A 37 -1.62 -13.03 -3.07
CA GLU A 37 -2.93 -13.38 -3.65
C GLU A 37 -4.00 -12.27 -3.64
N MET A 38 -3.59 -11.03 -3.40
CA MET A 38 -4.51 -9.89 -3.26
C MET A 38 -4.77 -9.10 -4.56
N GLY A 39 -4.20 -9.52 -5.69
CA GLY A 39 -4.51 -8.91 -6.99
C GLY A 39 -4.02 -7.46 -7.11
N LYS A 40 -4.92 -6.53 -7.44
CA LYS A 40 -4.56 -5.13 -7.66
C LYS A 40 -4.18 -4.45 -6.33
N ALA A 41 -3.15 -3.61 -6.39
CA ALA A 41 -2.68 -2.80 -5.28
C ALA A 41 -2.63 -1.32 -5.70
N MET A 42 -2.88 -0.44 -4.74
CA MET A 42 -2.79 1.01 -4.90
C MET A 42 -2.02 1.62 -3.73
N MET A 43 -1.31 2.71 -3.97
CA MET A 43 -0.45 3.35 -2.99
C MET A 43 -0.71 4.84 -2.95
N GLY A 44 -0.91 5.37 -1.74
CA GLY A 44 -0.94 6.80 -1.45
C GLY A 44 0.20 7.17 -0.51
N THR A 45 0.76 8.35 -0.71
CA THR A 45 1.79 8.91 0.16
C THR A 45 1.40 10.34 0.52
N GLY A 46 1.62 10.71 1.78
CA GLY A 46 1.44 12.04 2.31
C GLY A 46 2.61 12.42 3.21
N GLU A 47 2.95 13.70 3.22
CA GLU A 47 4.01 14.26 4.07
C GLU A 47 3.49 15.51 4.75
N ALA A 48 3.83 15.69 6.02
CA ALA A 48 3.53 16.90 6.75
C ALA A 48 4.56 17.17 7.85
N SER A 49 4.60 18.42 8.30
CA SER A 49 5.56 18.92 9.30
C SER A 49 4.86 19.86 10.27
N GLY A 50 5.41 20.04 11.47
CA GLY A 50 4.85 20.92 12.51
C GLY A 50 3.87 20.23 13.45
N GLU A 51 3.01 21.02 14.09
CA GLU A 51 2.02 20.52 15.06
C GLU A 51 0.88 19.78 14.35
N GLY A 52 0.49 18.60 14.84
CA GLY A 52 -0.53 17.78 14.18
C GLY A 52 -0.11 17.16 12.84
N ARG A 53 1.20 17.13 12.55
CA ARG A 53 1.75 16.57 11.30
C ARG A 53 1.35 15.12 11.02
N ALA A 54 1.12 14.30 12.05
CA ALA A 54 0.72 12.91 11.87
C ALA A 54 -0.66 12.79 11.19
N MET A 55 -1.64 13.52 11.71
CA MET A 55 -2.99 13.62 11.15
C MET A 55 -2.97 14.21 9.74
N ALA A 56 -2.24 15.31 9.54
CA ALA A 56 -2.14 15.96 8.23
C ALA A 56 -1.48 15.06 7.17
N ALA A 57 -0.42 14.32 7.54
CA ALA A 57 0.23 13.37 6.64
C ALA A 57 -0.69 12.18 6.30
N ALA A 58 -1.44 11.67 7.28
CA ALA A 58 -2.42 10.62 7.07
C ALA A 58 -3.54 11.07 6.12
N GLU A 59 -4.11 12.25 6.32
CA GLU A 59 -5.11 12.82 5.42
C GLU A 59 -4.57 13.03 4.00
N ALA A 60 -3.36 13.55 3.87
CA ALA A 60 -2.70 13.70 2.58
C ALA A 60 -2.45 12.36 1.88
N ALA A 61 -2.13 11.31 2.64
CA ALA A 61 -1.96 9.97 2.10
C ALA A 61 -3.27 9.39 1.58
N ILE A 62 -4.37 9.58 2.31
CA ILE A 62 -5.71 9.09 1.93
C ILE A 62 -6.27 9.88 0.73
N ALA A 63 -6.08 11.20 0.71
CA ALA A 63 -6.54 12.08 -0.36
C ALA A 63 -5.66 12.02 -1.63
N ASN A 64 -4.72 11.10 -1.70
CA ASN A 64 -3.81 10.98 -2.83
C ASN A 64 -4.57 10.53 -4.09
N PRO A 65 -4.38 11.16 -5.27
CA PRO A 65 -5.07 10.78 -6.51
C PRO A 65 -4.86 9.34 -6.98
N LEU A 66 -3.87 8.65 -6.41
CA LEU A 66 -3.58 7.24 -6.67
C LEU A 66 -4.38 6.29 -5.76
N LEU A 67 -5.25 6.80 -4.89
CA LEU A 67 -6.19 6.05 -4.06
C LEU A 67 -7.60 6.55 -4.36
N ASP A 68 -8.45 5.66 -4.86
CA ASP A 68 -9.88 5.95 -4.99
C ASP A 68 -10.61 5.55 -3.69
N GLU A 69 -11.65 6.30 -3.29
CA GLU A 69 -12.46 5.99 -2.10
C GLU A 69 -13.04 4.57 -2.13
N THR A 70 -13.45 4.10 -3.32
CA THR A 70 -13.94 2.73 -3.53
C THR A 70 -12.85 1.69 -3.28
N SER A 71 -11.60 2.03 -3.57
CA SER A 71 -10.45 1.13 -3.39
C SER A 71 -10.13 0.92 -1.92
N MET A 72 -10.23 1.96 -1.09
CA MET A 72 -9.97 1.86 0.35
C MET A 72 -11.02 1.01 1.08
N LYS A 73 -12.31 1.17 0.74
CA LYS A 73 -13.40 0.37 1.34
C LYS A 73 -13.42 -1.09 0.86
N GLY A 74 -12.92 -1.36 -0.34
CA GLY A 74 -12.86 -2.72 -0.90
C GLY A 74 -11.56 -3.48 -0.61
N ALA A 75 -10.57 -2.84 0.00
CA ALA A 75 -9.27 -3.44 0.26
C ALA A 75 -9.36 -4.48 1.38
N LYS A 76 -8.89 -5.70 1.10
CA LYS A 76 -8.81 -6.78 2.08
C LYS A 76 -7.55 -6.74 2.92
N GLY A 77 -6.54 -6.01 2.45
CA GLY A 77 -5.25 -5.89 3.12
C GLY A 77 -4.72 -4.48 3.01
N LEU A 78 -4.26 -3.93 4.12
CA LEU A 78 -3.75 -2.57 4.21
C LEU A 78 -2.39 -2.58 4.89
N LEU A 79 -1.39 -1.98 4.26
CA LEU A 79 -0.09 -1.73 4.86
C LEU A 79 0.06 -0.23 5.08
N ILE A 80 0.23 0.18 6.33
CA ILE A 80 0.51 1.54 6.73
C ILE A 80 1.97 1.60 7.14
N SER A 81 2.75 2.41 6.43
CA SER A 81 4.15 2.70 6.74
C SER A 81 4.26 4.15 7.15
N ILE A 82 4.76 4.37 8.37
CA ILE A 82 5.02 5.70 8.90
C ILE A 82 6.53 5.85 8.99
N THR A 83 7.06 6.91 8.41
CA THR A 83 8.47 7.24 8.49
C THR A 83 8.60 8.65 9.03
N GLY A 84 9.44 8.84 10.05
CA GLY A 84 9.70 10.15 10.62
C GLY A 84 11.09 10.26 11.19
N GLY A 85 11.47 11.46 11.61
CA GLY A 85 12.72 11.71 12.30
C GLY A 85 12.81 11.03 13.67
N ARG A 86 13.93 11.26 14.36
CA ARG A 86 14.17 10.78 15.74
C ARG A 86 13.18 11.36 16.77
N ASP A 87 12.39 12.34 16.35
CA ASP A 87 11.34 13.00 17.10
C ASP A 87 9.96 12.34 16.94
N LEU A 88 9.84 11.26 16.16
CA LEU A 88 8.60 10.50 15.98
C LEU A 88 8.20 9.80 17.29
N THR A 89 6.96 10.03 17.72
CA THR A 89 6.40 9.42 18.93
C THR A 89 5.36 8.35 18.63
N LEU A 90 5.14 7.42 19.57
CA LEU A 90 4.05 6.43 19.47
C LEU A 90 2.67 7.08 19.40
N PHE A 91 2.49 8.25 20.02
CA PHE A 91 1.22 8.98 20.00
C PHE A 91 0.88 9.43 18.58
N GLU A 92 1.84 10.04 17.87
CA GLU A 92 1.67 10.45 16.48
C GLU A 92 1.39 9.25 15.55
N VAL A 93 2.11 8.14 15.76
CA VAL A 93 1.90 6.89 15.03
C VAL A 93 0.48 6.36 15.21
N ASP A 94 -0.04 6.38 16.45
CA ASP A 94 -1.39 5.92 16.78
C ASP A 94 -2.47 6.84 16.20
N GLU A 95 -2.28 8.16 16.26
CA GLU A 95 -3.20 9.14 15.65
C GLU A 95 -3.32 8.92 14.13
N ALA A 96 -2.19 8.83 13.43
CA ALA A 96 -2.18 8.58 11.99
C ALA A 96 -2.82 7.23 11.63
N ALA A 97 -2.51 6.17 12.39
CA ALA A 97 -3.08 4.84 12.16
C ALA A 97 -4.59 4.82 12.40
N THR A 98 -5.08 5.48 13.46
CA THR A 98 -6.51 5.57 13.78
C THR A 98 -7.26 6.30 12.69
N ARG A 99 -6.74 7.44 12.21
CA ARG A 99 -7.36 8.21 11.12
C ARG A 99 -7.51 7.40 9.84
N ILE A 100 -6.51 6.59 9.48
CA ILE A 100 -6.57 5.72 8.29
C ILE A 100 -7.56 4.56 8.51
N ARG A 101 -7.59 3.99 9.72
CA ARG A 101 -8.52 2.90 10.09
C ARG A 101 -9.99 3.28 9.93
N GLU A 102 -10.33 4.56 10.12
CA GLU A 102 -11.70 5.06 9.95
C GLU A 102 -12.20 5.03 8.50
N GLU A 103 -11.30 5.03 7.51
CA GLU A 103 -11.66 5.06 6.08
C GLU A 103 -11.71 3.66 5.43
N VAL A 104 -11.21 2.64 6.11
CA VAL A 104 -11.11 1.27 5.61
C VAL A 104 -12.10 0.34 6.29
N ASP A 105 -12.33 -0.83 5.69
CA ASP A 105 -13.21 -1.84 6.26
C ASP A 105 -12.62 -2.43 7.56
N GLN A 106 -13.46 -2.68 8.56
CA GLN A 106 -13.05 -3.29 9.83
C GLN A 106 -12.61 -4.75 9.67
N GLU A 107 -13.03 -5.43 8.60
CA GLU A 107 -12.61 -6.79 8.27
C GLU A 107 -11.29 -6.83 7.48
N ALA A 108 -10.71 -5.68 7.11
CA ALA A 108 -9.44 -5.62 6.40
C ALA A 108 -8.27 -6.03 7.32
N ASN A 109 -7.30 -6.78 6.78
CA ASN A 109 -6.08 -7.08 7.51
C ASN A 109 -5.14 -5.87 7.47
N ILE A 110 -4.98 -5.18 8.60
CA ILE A 110 -4.19 -3.94 8.70
C ILE A 110 -2.84 -4.22 9.36
N ILE A 111 -1.77 -3.90 8.65
CA ILE A 111 -0.39 -3.96 9.13
C ILE A 111 0.14 -2.54 9.29
N LEU A 112 0.65 -2.23 10.48
CA LEU A 112 1.25 -0.93 10.80
C LEU A 112 2.74 -1.10 11.05
N GLY A 113 3.55 -0.34 10.31
CA GLY A 113 4.99 -0.24 10.52
C GLY A 113 5.40 1.21 10.72
N ALA A 114 6.40 1.43 11.57
CA ALA A 114 6.92 2.76 11.86
C ALA A 114 8.44 2.71 11.87
N THR A 115 9.09 3.47 10.98
CA THR A 115 10.53 3.52 10.77
C THR A 115 11.10 4.92 11.02
N PHE A 116 12.38 4.97 11.38
CA PHE A 116 13.09 6.24 11.53
C PHE A 116 13.90 6.56 10.29
N ASP A 117 13.87 7.82 9.88
CA ASP A 117 14.72 8.36 8.83
C ASP A 117 15.27 9.72 9.26
N GLU A 118 16.60 9.83 9.35
CA GLU A 118 17.28 11.05 9.80
C GLU A 118 17.07 12.22 8.82
N ASP A 119 16.81 11.91 7.54
CA ASP A 119 16.53 12.94 6.53
C ASP A 119 15.14 13.56 6.70
N LEU A 120 14.28 12.98 7.55
CA LEU A 120 12.92 13.42 7.85
C LEU A 120 12.79 14.07 9.23
N GLU A 121 13.87 14.64 9.78
CA GLU A 121 13.79 15.37 11.06
C GLU A 121 12.75 16.50 11.00
N GLY A 122 11.76 16.47 11.89
CA GLY A 122 10.65 17.43 11.89
C GLY A 122 9.51 17.13 10.91
N VAL A 123 9.63 16.09 10.07
CA VAL A 123 8.64 15.69 9.05
C VAL A 123 8.16 14.27 9.31
N ILE A 124 6.85 14.03 9.13
CA ILE A 124 6.28 12.69 9.08
C ILE A 124 5.81 12.40 7.66
N ARG A 125 6.25 11.27 7.13
CA ARG A 125 5.78 10.67 5.88
C ARG A 125 4.89 9.48 6.21
N VAL A 126 3.67 9.48 5.71
CA VAL A 126 2.73 8.37 5.82
C VAL A 126 2.52 7.78 4.43
N SER A 127 2.75 6.49 4.29
CA SER A 127 2.50 5.73 3.08
C SER A 127 1.48 4.65 3.36
N VAL A 128 0.45 4.58 2.54
CA VAL A 128 -0.62 3.59 2.64
C VAL A 128 -0.63 2.76 1.38
N VAL A 129 -0.55 1.44 1.52
CA VAL A 129 -0.66 0.48 0.42
C VAL A 129 -1.90 -0.36 0.65
N ALA A 130 -2.91 -0.15 -0.18
CA ALA A 130 -4.13 -0.93 -0.19
C ALA A 130 -4.01 -2.07 -1.20
N THR A 131 -4.32 -3.29 -0.77
CA THR A 131 -4.25 -4.52 -1.57
C THR A 131 -5.58 -5.28 -1.43
N GLY A 132 -5.91 -6.12 -2.40
CA GLY A 132 -7.18 -6.84 -2.37
C GLY A 132 -8.32 -6.04 -2.97
N ILE A 133 -7.99 -4.91 -3.62
CA ILE A 133 -8.94 -4.01 -4.27
C ILE A 133 -9.49 -4.73 -5.48
N ASP A 134 -10.79 -5.04 -5.41
CA ASP A 134 -11.61 -5.58 -6.49
C ASP A 134 -10.93 -6.68 -7.34
N LYS A 135 -11.25 -7.93 -7.02
CA LYS A 135 -11.46 -8.93 -8.08
C LYS A 135 -12.68 -8.45 -8.85
N SER A 136 -12.50 -7.52 -9.79
CA SER A 136 -13.58 -7.18 -10.70
C SER A 136 -14.05 -8.47 -11.33
N ALA A 137 -15.28 -8.87 -10.99
CA ALA A 137 -16.01 -9.91 -11.69
C ALA A 137 -16.09 -9.61 -13.22
N ALA A 138 -15.71 -8.39 -13.64
CA ALA A 138 -15.53 -7.97 -15.02
C ALA A 138 -14.25 -8.50 -15.72
N GLU A 139 -13.13 -8.78 -15.03
CA GLU A 139 -11.92 -9.32 -15.69
C GLU A 139 -11.92 -10.85 -15.79
N ILE A 140 -12.65 -11.56 -14.92
CA ILE A 140 -12.84 -13.02 -15.05
C ILE A 140 -13.77 -13.34 -16.24
N ALA A 141 -14.57 -12.37 -16.72
CA ALA A 141 -15.44 -12.54 -17.88
C ALA A 141 -14.78 -12.20 -19.23
N ALA A 142 -13.57 -11.60 -19.25
CA ALA A 142 -12.93 -11.13 -20.47
C ALA A 142 -11.73 -11.99 -20.88
N ALA A 143 -12.02 -13.25 -21.21
CA ALA A 143 -11.48 -14.04 -22.34
C ALA A 143 -11.30 -15.51 -21.95
N PRO A 144 -12.12 -16.45 -22.47
CA PRO A 144 -11.62 -17.80 -22.61
C PRO A 144 -10.42 -17.73 -23.56
N ILE A 145 -9.27 -18.23 -23.15
CA ILE A 145 -8.16 -18.53 -24.06
C ILE A 145 -8.72 -19.54 -25.07
N ALA A 146 -9.19 -19.05 -26.21
CA ALA A 146 -9.53 -19.90 -27.34
C ALA A 146 -8.22 -20.53 -27.81
N ILE A 147 -7.97 -21.75 -27.35
CA ILE A 147 -6.95 -22.63 -27.92
C ILE A 147 -7.30 -22.73 -29.41
N ARG A 148 -6.55 -22.01 -30.25
CA ARG A 148 -6.62 -22.17 -31.70
C ARG A 148 -6.10 -23.57 -32.00
N THR A 149 -6.99 -24.54 -32.09
CA THR A 149 -6.69 -25.83 -32.71
C THR A 149 -6.33 -25.57 -34.17
N ALA A 150 -5.08 -25.88 -34.53
CA ALA A 150 -4.63 -25.84 -35.90
C ALA A 150 -5.47 -26.80 -36.76
N PRO A 151 -5.82 -26.45 -38.01
CA PRO A 151 -6.53 -27.36 -38.89
C PRO A 151 -5.64 -28.58 -39.21
N PRO A 152 -6.19 -29.81 -39.23
CA PRO A 152 -5.43 -30.99 -39.60
C PRO A 152 -4.97 -30.86 -41.06
N LYS A 153 -3.66 -31.09 -41.29
CA LYS A 153 -3.10 -31.14 -42.64
C LYS A 153 -3.81 -32.25 -43.43
N PRO A 154 -4.18 -32.02 -44.70
CA PRO A 154 -4.74 -33.07 -45.54
C PRO A 154 -3.66 -34.12 -45.80
N VAL A 155 -3.92 -35.36 -45.40
CA VAL A 155 -3.11 -36.52 -45.79
C VAL A 155 -3.29 -36.72 -47.29
N SER A 156 -2.25 -36.41 -48.06
CA SER A 156 -2.19 -36.77 -49.48
C SER A 156 -1.56 -38.15 -49.63
N ARG A 157 -2.43 -39.09 -50.04
CA ARG A 157 -2.22 -40.30 -50.86
C ARG A 157 -1.36 -41.44 -50.32
#